data_AF-A0A6J5FDT4-F1
#
_entry.id   AF-A0A6J5FDT4-F1
#
_cell.length_a   1.000
_cell.length_b   1.000
_cell.length_c   1.000
_cell.angle_alpha   90.00
_cell.angle_beta   90.00
_cell.angle_gamma   90.00
#
_symmetry.space_group_name_H-M   'P 1'
#
loop_
_entity.id
_entity.type
_entity.pdbx_description
1 polymer ?
#
loop_
_entity_poly.entity_id
_entity_poly.type
_entity_poly.pdbx_seq_one_letter_code
_entity_poly.pdbx_strand_id
1 'polypeptide(L)' 'MFSDTVAGAKASAMVYSLMLTCRACNVEPYSYLLHVLTELPQRAPGADVTDLLPFNVAKLIAQARNHA' A
#
# COMPACT_ATOMS: atom_id res chain seq x y z
N MET A 1 15.80 -6.20 -9.32
CA MET A 1 15.45 -4.76 -9.26
C MET A 1 15.78 -4.31 -7.83
N PHE A 2 16.76 -3.43 -7.67
CA PHE A 2 17.25 -2.89 -6.39
C PHE A 2 18.03 -3.81 -5.42
N SER A 3 18.44 -5.03 -5.79
CA SER A 3 19.16 -5.92 -4.83
C SER A 3 20.65 -5.64 -4.69
N ASP A 4 21.22 -4.74 -5.48
CA ASP A 4 22.67 -4.51 -5.55
C ASP A 4 23.23 -3.71 -4.37
N THR A 5 22.34 -3.16 -3.52
CA THR A 5 22.72 -2.46 -2.29
C THR A 5 21.85 -2.93 -1.13
N VAL A 6 22.38 -2.83 0.09
CA VAL A 6 21.62 -3.16 1.32
C VAL A 6 20.34 -2.34 1.42
N ALA A 7 20.40 -1.05 1.07
CA ALA A 7 19.24 -0.16 1.06
C ALA A 7 18.18 -0.62 0.06
N GLY A 8 18.58 -1.00 -1.15
CA GLY A 8 17.65 -1.48 -2.16
C GLY A 8 17.09 -2.86 -1.85
N ALA A 9 17.88 -3.78 -1.28
CA ALA A 9 17.39 -5.08 -0.83
C ALA A 9 16.33 -4.92 0.27
N LYS A 10 16.54 -3.97 1.19
CA LYS A 10 15.56 -3.60 2.22
C LYS A 10 14.29 -3.02 1.60
N ALA A 11 14.41 -2.12 0.62
CA ALA A 11 13.27 -1.56 -0.09
C ALA A 11 12.45 -2.66 -0.79
N SER A 12 13.11 -3.58 -1.50
CA SER A 12 12.46 -4.70 -2.16
C SER A 12 11.74 -5.63 -1.17
N ALA A 13 12.36 -5.93 -0.02
CA ALA A 13 11.74 -6.72 1.04
C ALA A 13 10.49 -6.04 1.63
N MET A 14 10.51 -4.71 1.80
CA MET A 14 9.35 -3.95 2.25
C MET A 14 8.21 -4.00 1.23
N VAL A 15 8.48 -3.75 -0.04
CA VAL A 15 7.48 -3.82 -1.11
C VAL A 15 6.87 -5.22 -1.19
N TYR A 16 7.69 -6.26 -1.13
CA TYR A 16 7.21 -7.65 -1.13
C TYR A 16 6.32 -7.95 0.08
N SER A 17 6.71 -7.50 1.27
CA SER A 17 5.91 -7.66 2.49
C SER A 17 4.55 -6.97 2.37
N LEU A 18 4.49 -5.78 1.76
CA LEU A 18 3.24 -5.07 1.48
C LEU A 18 2.34 -5.85 0.50
N MET A 19 2.91 -6.41 -0.57
CA MET A 19 2.15 -7.23 -1.52
C MET A 19 1.54 -8.47 -0.85
N LEU A 20 2.30 -9.15 0.02
CA LEU A 20 1.79 -10.27 0.80
C LEU A 20 0.65 -9.83 1.74
N THR A 21 0.79 -8.67 2.37
CA THR A 21 -0.25 -8.11 3.24
C THR A 21 -1.51 -7.78 2.45
N CYS A 22 -1.38 -7.20 1.25
CA CYS A 22 -2.52 -6.94 0.36
C CYS A 22 -3.26 -8.24 0.04
N ARG A 23 -2.54 -9.31 -0.31
CA ARG A 23 -3.13 -10.63 -0.55
C ARG A 23 -3.86 -11.18 0.67
N ALA A 24 -3.27 -11.05 1.86
CA ALA A 24 -3.91 -11.47 3.12
C ALA A 24 -5.18 -10.67 3.44
N CYS A 25 -5.23 -9.40 3.06
CA CYS A 25 -6.39 -8.53 3.20
C CYS A 25 -7.38 -8.61 2.03
N ASN A 26 -7.16 -9.51 1.07
CA ASN A 26 -7.97 -9.65 -0.15
C ASN A 26 -8.06 -8.35 -0.99
N VAL A 27 -6.97 -7.57 -0.98
CA VAL A 27 -6.79 -6.34 -1.77
C VAL A 27 -5.90 -6.64 -2.96
N GLU A 28 -6.30 -6.14 -4.13
CA GLU A 28 -5.53 -6.26 -5.37
C GLU A 28 -4.25 -5.39 -5.26
N PRO A 29 -3.03 -5.98 -5.27
CA PRO A 29 -1.80 -5.26 -4.95
C PRO A 29 -1.46 -4.12 -5.91
N TYR A 30 -1.79 -4.25 -7.19
CA TYR A 30 -1.49 -3.22 -8.19
C TYR A 30 -2.36 -1.98 -7.96
N SER A 31 -3.66 -2.16 -7.77
CA SER A 31 -4.61 -1.09 -7.43
C SER A 31 -4.24 -0.39 -6.12
N TYR A 32 -3.82 -1.16 -5.10
CA TYR A 32 -3.31 -0.60 -3.86
C TYR A 32 -2.07 0.29 -4.08
N LEU A 33 -1.07 -0.21 -4.82
CA LEU A 33 0.15 0.55 -5.09
C LEU A 33 -0.15 1.83 -5.89
N LEU A 34 -1.01 1.75 -6.90
CA LEU A 34 -1.44 2.93 -7.65
C LEU A 34 -2.09 3.97 -6.74
N HIS A 35 -2.99 3.54 -5.85
CA HIS A 35 -3.65 4.42 -4.89
C HIS A 35 -2.61 5.11 -3.97
N VAL A 36 -1.73 4.34 -3.35
CA VAL A 36 -0.69 4.87 -2.46
C VAL A 36 0.24 5.85 -3.18
N LEU A 37 0.71 5.51 -4.38
CA LEU A 37 1.61 6.39 -5.15
C LEU A 37 0.91 7.64 -5.70
N THR A 38 -0.42 7.63 -5.81
CA THR A 38 -1.22 8.81 -6.19
C THR A 38 -1.45 9.72 -4.98
N GLU A 39 -1.75 9.14 -3.82
CA GLU A 39 -2.10 9.88 -2.60
C GLU A 39 -0.88 10.46 -1.87
N LEU A 40 0.22 9.71 -1.78
CA LEU A 40 1.41 10.12 -1.02
C LEU A 40 1.98 11.49 -1.44
N PRO A 41 2.13 11.81 -2.75
CA PRO A 41 2.67 13.11 -3.18
C PRO A 41 1.76 14.30 -2.83
N GLN A 42 0.45 14.06 -2.60
CA GLN A 42 -0.51 15.12 -2.27
C GLN A 42 -0.46 15.50 -0.78
N ARG A 43 0.22 14.71 0.05
CA ARG A 43 0.23 14.89 1.49
C ARG A 43 1.34 15.82 1.95
N ALA A 44 1.05 16.56 3.02
CA ALA A 44 2.06 17.36 3.70
C ALA A 44 3.17 16.45 4.28
N PRO A 45 4.42 16.95 4.38
CA PRO A 45 5.49 16.23 5.07
C PRO A 45 5.08 15.86 6.51
N GLY A 46 5.23 14.59 6.88
CA GLY A 46 4.85 14.10 8.21
C GLY A 46 3.36 13.87 8.42
N ALA A 47 2.54 14.00 7.36
CA ALA A 47 1.14 13.59 7.43
C ALA A 47 1.00 12.11 7.78
N ASP A 48 -0.08 11.78 8.48
CA ASP A 48 -0.43 10.39 8.75
C ASP A 48 -0.68 9.64 7.44
N VAL A 49 -0.24 8.38 7.41
CA VAL A 49 -0.40 7.45 6.27
C VAL A 49 -1.04 6.14 6.72
N THR A 50 -1.56 6.06 7.95
CA THR A 50 -2.18 4.84 8.46
C THR A 50 -3.39 4.42 7.63
N ASP A 51 -4.15 5.36 7.09
CA ASP A 51 -5.27 5.11 6.17
C ASP A 51 -4.85 4.47 4.85
N LEU A 52 -3.61 4.73 4.41
CA LEU A 52 -3.02 4.11 3.22
C LEU A 52 -2.55 2.68 3.45
N LEU A 53 -2.66 2.12 4.67
CA LEU A 53 -2.25 0.75 4.94
C LEU A 53 -3.22 -0.27 4.31
N PRO A 54 -2.74 -1.45 3.87
CA PRO A 54 -3.53 -2.38 3.06
C PRO A 54 -4.84 -2.82 3.71
N PHE A 55 -4.86 -2.99 5.03
CA PHE A 55 -6.05 -3.37 5.79
C PHE A 55 -7.10 -2.25 5.90
N ASN A 56 -6.67 -0.99 5.88
CA ASN A 56 -7.58 0.16 5.89
C ASN A 56 -8.16 0.41 4.51
N VAL A 57 -7.35 0.24 3.46
CA VAL A 57 -7.83 0.26 2.06
C VAL A 57 -8.83 -0.89 1.81
N ALA A 58 -8.57 -2.10 2.33
CA ALA A 58 -9.51 -3.22 2.25
C ALA A 58 -10.88 -2.86 2.85
N LYS A 59 -10.87 -2.22 4.03
CA LYS A 59 -12.07 -1.77 4.73
C LYS A 59 -12.81 -0.71 3.92
N LEU A 60 -12.11 0.28 3.35
CA LEU A 60 -12.70 1.31 2.50
C LEU A 60 -13.39 0.71 1.27
N ILE A 61 -12.72 -0.22 0.57
CA ILE A 61 -13.31 -0.91 -0.59
C ILE A 61 -14.53 -1.74 -0.17
N ALA A 62 -14.44 -2.47 0.93
CA ALA A 62 -15.56 -3.26 1.46
C ALA A 62 -16.75 -2.37 1.84
N GLN A 63 -16.50 -1.20 2.42
CA GLN A 63 -17.52 -0.22 2.76
C GLN A 63 -18.15 0.40 1.50
N ALA A 64 -17.34 0.82 0.52
CA ALA A 64 -17.84 1.36 -0.74
C ALA A 64 -18.77 0.37 -1.48
N ARG A 65 -18.48 -0.93 -1.37
CA ARG A 65 -19.30 -2.00 -1.97
C ARG A 65 -20.61 -2.28 -1.24
N ASN A 66 -20.75 -1.89 0.03
CA ASN A 66 -21.98 -2.07 0.81
C ASN A 66 -22.97 -0.90 0.66
N HIS A 67 -22.55 0.18 -0.01
CA HIS A 67 -23.34 1.38 -0.26
C HIS A 67 -23.72 1.58 -1.74
N ALA A 68 -23.53 0.56 -2.58
CA ALA A 68 -23.96 0.49 -3.98
C ALA A 68 -25.02 -0.60 -4.15
#